data_AF-A0A967LFE9-F1
#
_entry.id   AF-A0A967LFE9-F1
#
_cell.length_a   1.000
_cell.length_b   1.000
_cell.length_c   1.000
_cell.angle_alpha   90.00
_cell.angle_beta   90.00
_cell.angle_gamma   90.00
#
_symmetry.space_group_name_H-M   'P 1'
#
loop_
_entity.id
_entity.type
_entity.pdbx_description
1 polymer ?
#
loop_
_entity_poly.entity_id
_entity_poly.type
_entity_poly.pdbx_seq_one_letter_code
_entity_poly.pdbx_strand_id
1 'polypeptide(L)'
;AYQMANIGAAVFVATLVAIAMVREMGCLMTGIIMSGRTGAAFAAQLGSMKVNEEIDALKTFGFNPIDFLVLPRMLALIVMMPLLTA
;
A
#
# COMPACT_ATOMS: atom_id res chain seq x y z
N ALA A 1 15.15 -24.20 -12.43
CA ALA A 1 16.31 -25.12 -12.30
C ALA A 1 16.98 -25.43 -13.65
N TYR A 2 16.22 -25.86 -14.66
CA TYR A 2 16.78 -26.32 -15.94
C TYR A 2 17.55 -25.24 -16.74
N GLN A 3 17.09 -23.98 -16.72
CA GLN A 3 17.73 -22.90 -17.49
C GLN A 3 19.09 -22.44 -16.93
N MET A 4 19.33 -22.53 -15.62
CA MET A 4 20.58 -22.08 -14.98
C MET A 4 21.64 -23.19 -14.89
N ALA A 5 21.23 -24.46 -15.01
CA ALA A 5 22.14 -25.59 -15.12
C ALA A 5 22.98 -25.55 -16.40
N ASN A 6 22.40 -25.06 -17.52
CA ASN A 6 23.11 -24.90 -18.79
C ASN A 6 24.18 -23.79 -18.80
N ILE A 7 24.23 -22.93 -17.77
CA ILE A 7 25.14 -21.76 -17.69
C ILE A 7 26.19 -21.96 -16.57
N GLY A 8 26.22 -23.13 -15.91
CA GLY A 8 27.18 -23.41 -14.82
C GLY A 8 26.98 -22.56 -13.56
N ALA A 9 25.88 -21.79 -13.48
CA ALA A 9 25.63 -20.78 -12.44
C ALA A 9 24.71 -21.28 -11.31
N ALA A 10 24.64 -22.61 -11.08
CA ALA A 10 23.75 -23.22 -10.09
C ALA A 10 23.92 -22.66 -8.67
N VAL A 11 25.14 -22.23 -8.30
CA VAL A 11 25.47 -21.63 -7.00
C VAL A 11 24.83 -20.24 -6.82
N PHE A 12 24.63 -19.48 -7.90
CA PHE A 12 24.02 -18.14 -7.86
C PHE A 12 22.49 -18.18 -7.86
N VAL A 13 21.87 -19.33 -8.11
CA VAL A 13 20.41 -19.48 -8.16
C VAL A 13 19.77 -19.13 -6.82
N ALA A 14 20.37 -19.57 -5.70
CA ALA A 14 19.85 -19.28 -4.36
C ALA A 14 19.84 -17.78 -4.05
N THR A 15 20.94 -17.08 -4.35
CA THR A 15 21.07 -15.63 -4.12
C THR A 15 20.13 -14.83 -5.03
N LEU A 16 19.99 -15.24 -6.28
CA LEU A 16 19.12 -14.56 -7.26
C LEU A 16 17.64 -14.73 -6.90
N VAL A 17 17.23 -15.94 -6.50
CA VAL A 17 15.86 -16.19 -6.00
C VAL A 17 15.61 -15.46 -4.69
N ALA A 18 16.58 -15.42 -3.77
CA ALA A 18 16.43 -14.69 -2.51
C ALA A 18 16.21 -13.18 -2.75
N ILE A 19 17.00 -12.56 -3.62
CA ILE A 19 16.85 -11.13 -3.95
C ILE A 19 15.53 -10.88 -4.67
N ALA A 20 15.16 -11.71 -5.65
CA ALA A 20 13.92 -11.58 -6.39
C ALA A 20 12.69 -11.72 -5.48
N MET A 21 12.68 -12.69 -4.58
CA MET A 21 11.56 -12.90 -3.66
C MET A 21 11.41 -11.75 -2.66
N VAL A 22 12.51 -11.25 -2.08
CA VAL A 22 12.45 -10.17 -1.09
C VAL A 22 12.02 -8.84 -1.73
N ARG A 23 12.57 -8.48 -2.90
CA ARG A 23 12.28 -7.17 -3.53
C ARG A 23 11.04 -7.15 -4.41
N GLU A 24 10.85 -8.14 -5.28
CA GLU A 24 9.75 -8.13 -6.25
C GLU A 24 8.47 -8.66 -5.62
N MET A 25 8.51 -9.90 -5.10
CA MET A 25 7.33 -10.57 -4.57
C MET A 25 6.88 -9.97 -3.23
N GLY A 26 7.82 -9.60 -2.35
CA GLY A 26 7.53 -8.93 -1.09
C GLY A 26 6.77 -7.62 -1.30
N CYS A 27 7.29 -6.74 -2.16
CA CYS A 27 6.68 -5.44 -2.45
C CYS A 27 5.31 -5.57 -3.13
N LEU A 28 5.17 -6.52 -4.07
CA LEU A 28 3.89 -6.82 -4.74
C LEU A 28 2.81 -7.25 -3.73
N MET A 29 3.11 -8.23 -2.87
CA MET A 29 2.13 -8.74 -1.91
C MET A 29 1.73 -7.66 -0.90
N THR A 30 2.70 -6.90 -0.36
CA THR A 30 2.39 -5.81 0.56
C THR A 30 1.52 -4.75 -0.08
N GLY A 31 1.78 -4.37 -1.34
CA GLY A 31 0.97 -3.40 -2.07
C GLY A 31 -0.48 -3.86 -2.27
N ILE A 32 -0.67 -5.11 -2.70
CA ILE A 32 -2.00 -5.70 -2.91
C ILE A 32 -2.79 -5.75 -1.59
N ILE A 33 -2.16 -6.24 -0.52
CA ILE A 33 -2.80 -6.37 0.80
C ILE A 33 -3.14 -4.98 1.35
N MET A 34 -2.25 -4.00 1.24
CA MET A 34 -2.46 -2.65 1.73
C MET A 34 -3.63 -1.95 1.02
N SER A 35 -3.68 -2.07 -0.32
CA SER A 35 -4.79 -1.55 -1.14
C SER A 35 -6.12 -2.18 -0.73
N GLY A 36 -6.15 -3.49 -0.48
CA GLY A 36 -7.36 -4.20 -0.09
C GLY A 36 -7.85 -3.80 1.30
N ARG A 37 -7.03 -3.99 2.33
CA ARG A 37 -7.46 -3.81 3.73
C ARG A 37 -7.61 -2.35 4.14
N THR A 38 -6.58 -1.54 3.87
CA THR A 38 -6.50 -0.17 4.37
C THR A 38 -7.31 0.75 3.47
N GLY A 39 -7.29 0.50 2.16
CA GLY A 39 -8.16 1.17 1.20
C GLY A 39 -9.64 0.93 1.48
N ALA A 40 -10.05 -0.32 1.76
CA ALA A 40 -11.44 -0.62 2.12
C ALA A 40 -11.87 0.03 3.44
N ALA A 41 -11.01 0.00 4.47
CA ALA A 41 -11.31 0.62 5.76
C ALA A 41 -11.50 2.15 5.63
N PHE A 42 -10.63 2.83 4.87
CA PHE A 42 -10.75 4.27 4.64
C PHE A 42 -11.96 4.62 3.79
N ALA A 43 -12.27 3.83 2.76
CA ALA A 43 -13.46 4.02 1.95
C ALA A 43 -14.75 3.84 2.78
N ALA A 44 -14.79 2.83 3.67
CA ALA A 44 -15.91 2.60 4.57
C ALA A 44 -16.10 3.76 5.56
N GLN A 45 -15.00 4.27 6.16
CA GLN A 45 -15.07 5.42 7.06
C GLN A 45 -15.55 6.68 6.34
N LEU A 46 -15.00 7.00 5.16
CA LEU A 46 -15.44 8.15 4.37
C LEU A 46 -16.89 8.00 3.91
N GLY A 47 -17.31 6.78 3.55
CA GLY A 47 -18.69 6.47 3.20
C GLY A 47 -19.65 6.71 4.36
N SER A 48 -19.29 6.25 5.57
CA SER A 48 -20.10 6.50 6.76
C SER A 48 -20.17 7.98 7.11
N MET A 49 -19.05 8.72 7.04
CA MET A 49 -19.00 10.16 7.28
C MET A 49 -19.85 10.94 6.26
N LYS A 50 -19.94 10.44 5.02
CA LYS A 50 -20.81 11.02 3.99
C LYS A 50 -22.29 10.77 4.27
N VAL A 51 -22.65 9.56 4.70
CA VAL A 51 -24.04 9.20 5.02
C VAL A 51 -24.55 9.94 6.27
N ASN A 52 -23.67 10.18 7.25
CA ASN A 52 -23.97 10.97 8.45
C ASN A 52 -23.85 12.50 8.25
N GLU A 53 -23.67 12.97 7.00
CA GLU A 53 -23.52 14.39 6.63
C GLU A 53 -22.36 15.14 7.34
N GLU A 54 -21.43 14.44 7.99
CA GLU A 54 -20.29 15.03 8.70
C GLU A 54 -19.36 15.81 7.74
N ILE A 55 -19.22 15.33 6.50
CA ILE A 55 -18.42 15.99 5.45
C ILE A 55 -19.04 17.33 5.04
N ASP A 56 -20.37 17.41 4.97
CA ASP A 56 -21.06 18.64 4.58
C ASP A 56 -21.18 19.60 5.77
N ALA A 57 -21.25 19.08 7.00
CA ALA A 57 -21.06 19.89 8.20
C ALA A 57 -19.68 20.58 8.20
N LEU A 58 -18.60 19.84 7.93
CA LEU A 58 -17.24 20.40 7.82
C LEU A 58 -17.11 21.49 6.75
N LYS A 59 -17.73 21.31 5.57
CA LYS A 59 -17.77 22.35 4.54
C LYS A 59 -18.55 23.59 4.99
N THR A 60 -19.63 23.40 5.73
CA THR A 60 -20.45 24.50 6.27
C THR A 60 -19.69 25.30 7.32
N PHE A 61 -18.78 24.65 8.07
CA PHE A 61 -17.82 25.31 8.96
C PHE A 61 -16.67 26.03 8.23
N GLY A 62 -16.60 25.94 6.89
CA GLY A 62 -15.58 26.61 6.07
C GLY A 62 -14.26 25.85 5.96
N PHE A 63 -14.18 24.60 6.43
CA PHE A 63 -12.99 23.76 6.29
C PHE A 63 -13.03 22.98 4.98
N ASN A 64 -11.88 22.83 4.32
CA ASN A 64 -11.74 21.95 3.17
C ASN A 64 -11.62 20.49 3.64
N PRO A 65 -12.63 19.62 3.43
CA PRO A 65 -12.59 18.24 3.90
C PRO A 65 -11.50 17.41 3.22
N ILE A 66 -11.05 17.80 2.02
CA ILE A 66 -9.98 17.08 1.30
C ILE A 66 -8.65 17.26 2.04
N ASP A 67 -8.33 18.48 2.44
CA ASP A 67 -7.08 18.79 3.12
C ASP A 67 -7.02 18.21 4.53
N PHE A 68 -8.18 18.14 5.21
CA PHE A 68 -8.25 17.66 6.59
C PHE A 68 -8.44 16.14 6.73
N LEU A 69 -9.19 15.48 5.83
CA LEU A 69 -9.47 14.04 5.97
C LEU A 69 -8.62 13.17 5.04
N VAL A 70 -8.36 13.61 3.80
CA VAL A 70 -7.73 12.76 2.77
C VAL A 70 -6.22 12.92 2.80
N LEU A 71 -5.73 14.16 2.85
CA LEU A 71 -4.31 14.51 2.80
C LEU A 71 -3.46 13.83 3.90
N PRO A 72 -3.85 13.86 5.20
CA PRO A 72 -3.08 13.17 6.24
C PRO A 72 -3.09 11.65 6.09
N ARG A 73 -4.19 11.05 5.62
CA ARG A 73 -4.29 9.59 5.40
C ARG A 73 -3.44 9.13 4.23
N MET A 74 -3.40 9.92 3.16
CA MET A 74 -2.52 9.71 2.00
C MET A 74 -1.05 9.77 2.41
N LEU A 75 -0.64 10.79 3.17
CA LEU A 75 0.73 10.90 3.68
C LEU A 75 1.11 9.73 4.59
N ALA A 76 0.20 9.33 5.49
CA ALA A 76 0.42 8.16 6.35
C ALA A 76 0.62 6.86 5.54
N LEU A 77 -0.14 6.65 4.47
CA LEU A 77 0.02 5.50 3.58
C LEU A 77 1.36 5.53 2.82
N ILE A 78 1.75 6.70 2.31
CA ILE A 78 3.02 6.87 1.57
C ILE A 78 4.22 6.61 2.47
N VAL A 79 4.16 7.02 3.75
CA VAL A 79 5.24 6.77 4.73
C VAL A 79 5.23 5.32 5.22
N MET A 80 4.06 4.70 5.38
CA MET A 80 3.95 3.31 5.85
C MET A 80 4.30 2.26 4.79
N MET A 81 4.05 2.53 3.50
CA MET A 81 4.39 1.59 2.43
C MET A 81 5.88 1.16 2.41
N PRO A 82 6.86 2.06 2.39
CA PRO A 82 8.27 1.68 2.38
C PRO A 82 8.69 0.96 3.68
N LEU A 83 8.06 1.31 4.81
CA LEU A 83 8.36 0.72 6.12
C LEU A 83 7.82 -0.72 6.26
N LEU A 84 6.78 -1.06 5.49
CA LEU A 84 6.19 -2.40 5.47
C LEU A 84 6.87 -3.32 4.44
N THR A 85 7.49 -2.74 3.40
CA THR A 85 8.18 -3.47 2.34
C THR A 85 9.67 -3.72 2.63
N ALA A 86 10.28 -2.88 3.48
CA ALA A 86 11.69 -2.98 3.88
C ALA A 86 11.89 -4.02 4.99
#